data_AF-A0A9E3J7A9-F1
#
_entry.id   AF-A0A9E3J7A9-F1
#
_cell.length_a   1.000
_cell.length_b   1.000
_cell.length_c   1.000
_cell.angle_alpha   90.00
_cell.angle_beta   90.00
_cell.angle_gamma   90.00
#
_symmetry.space_group_name_H-M   'P 1'
#
loop_
_entity.id
_entity.type
_entity.pdbx_description
1 polymer ?
#
loop_
_entity_poly.entity_id
_entity_poly.type
_entity_poly.pdbx_seq_one_letter_code
_entity_poly.pdbx_strand_id
1 'polypeptide(L)'
;MNTPLSRRTALQAAGATVLAAGLTHLTATAARADDTAAVAPELVTYPRPSAMPTNTSFRVRVRTAPGGEWQTLDIWRPQLGEINPTTGSSKTYNSSLAYFDFQGSVEVEVTYLKGGTTKVRVRPDSYGITPEVGGDTVVFTLDQPRNLVVQVNDDIFDCLHLFARAIEKKRPAQDDPDVLYYGPGVHTTADGTLLVPSGKTVYLDGGAVLKATVVFRDVEHAGIAGRGVLAGTAGGGVLVESSRNVSIGAVTTLNPNGYAVQLGEATGVTIKGLGSFSSKGWGDGIDVFCSSNVVIDGVFMRNSDDCIAIYTHRWDYYGDTTNVTVRNSTLWADVAHPINVGTHGNTDNPEVLKNLTFKNLDICDHREPQMGYQGCISLNPGDSNLIKKVRVEDVRIEDFRWGQVINMKVMYNTKYNTSVGRGIQDVYIKDLSYTGTHAEPSLFLGYDAKHGIDDVTFENLVVNGLVVADSMKKPTWYLTTDTVQWYYNEHVTNLRFLTTAEAEAAAAS
;
A
#
# COMPACT_ATOMS: atom_id res chain seq x y z
N MET A 1 58.08 -27.82 -44.46
CA MET A 1 59.28 -27.48 -45.25
C MET A 1 59.09 -26.13 -45.92
N ASN A 2 60.17 -25.55 -46.42
CA ASN A 2 60.29 -24.19 -46.97
C ASN A 2 59.54 -23.99 -48.31
N THR A 3 58.70 -22.91 -48.38
CA THR A 3 58.66 -21.80 -49.39
C THR A 3 58.76 -22.07 -50.93
N PRO A 4 58.56 -21.07 -51.86
CA PRO A 4 57.69 -19.86 -51.86
C PRO A 4 57.07 -19.41 -53.26
N LEU A 5 56.27 -18.32 -53.22
CA LEU A 5 56.23 -17.13 -54.13
C LEU A 5 55.77 -17.14 -55.62
N SER A 6 54.72 -16.34 -55.91
CA SER A 6 54.70 -15.14 -56.82
C SER A 6 53.35 -14.37 -56.59
N ARG A 7 53.16 -13.03 -56.61
CA ARG A 7 53.54 -11.86 -57.47
C ARG A 7 52.85 -11.89 -58.85
N ARG A 8 52.10 -10.88 -59.35
CA ARG A 8 51.83 -9.42 -59.07
C ARG A 8 50.37 -9.07 -59.50
N THR A 9 49.60 -8.13 -58.91
CA THR A 9 49.54 -6.64 -59.17
C THR A 9 49.26 -6.30 -60.65
N ALA A 10 48.28 -5.50 -61.11
CA ALA A 10 47.38 -4.42 -60.59
C ALA A 10 46.11 -4.30 -61.53
N LEU A 11 45.23 -3.26 -61.64
CA LEU A 11 44.50 -2.27 -60.78
C LEU A 11 43.66 -1.34 -61.74
N GLN A 12 42.65 -0.57 -61.25
CA GLN A 12 41.74 0.40 -61.97
C GLN A 12 40.45 -0.23 -62.57
N ALA A 13 39.19 0.23 -62.39
CA ALA A 13 38.51 1.55 -62.24
C ALA A 13 37.89 2.05 -63.58
N ALA A 14 36.69 2.64 -63.69
CA ALA A 14 35.59 2.91 -62.72
C ALA A 14 34.21 2.98 -63.45
N GLY A 15 33.08 2.98 -62.73
CA GLY A 15 31.74 3.09 -63.32
C GLY A 15 30.61 3.38 -62.32
N ALA A 16 30.18 4.64 -62.24
CA ALA A 16 29.02 5.15 -61.48
C ALA A 16 27.71 5.05 -62.31
N THR A 17 26.47 5.19 -61.82
CA THR A 17 25.84 5.09 -60.48
C THR A 17 24.32 5.22 -60.69
N VAL A 18 23.48 4.40 -60.03
CA VAL A 18 22.06 4.74 -59.73
C VAL A 18 21.72 4.23 -58.33
N LEU A 19 20.97 5.01 -57.56
CA LEU A 19 20.53 4.68 -56.20
C LEU A 19 19.25 3.83 -56.20
N ALA A 20 19.16 2.91 -55.24
CA ALA A 20 17.93 2.55 -54.56
C ALA A 20 18.25 2.43 -53.06
N ALA A 21 17.68 3.30 -52.23
CA ALA A 21 18.05 3.39 -50.82
C ALA A 21 17.21 2.45 -49.94
N GLY A 22 17.86 1.59 -49.17
CA GLY A 22 17.27 0.78 -48.11
C GLY A 22 18.08 0.91 -46.83
N LEU A 23 17.67 1.83 -45.94
CA LEU A 23 18.40 2.15 -44.71
C LEU A 23 18.04 1.18 -43.57
N THR A 24 18.66 0.01 -43.55
CA THR A 24 18.71 -0.85 -42.36
C THR A 24 19.82 -0.37 -41.41
N HIS A 25 19.49 0.61 -40.56
CA HIS A 25 20.37 1.04 -39.47
C HIS A 25 20.48 -0.04 -38.38
N LEU A 26 21.30 -1.06 -38.62
CA LEU A 26 21.86 -1.91 -37.57
C LEU A 26 22.91 -1.11 -36.79
N THR A 27 22.45 -0.22 -35.91
CA THR A 27 23.31 0.40 -34.90
C THR A 27 23.71 -0.67 -33.90
N ALA A 28 24.89 -1.26 -34.08
CA ALA A 28 25.52 -2.11 -33.09
C ALA A 28 25.84 -1.27 -31.84
N THR A 29 24.91 -1.25 -30.88
CA THR A 29 25.13 -0.68 -29.56
C THR A 29 26.16 -1.51 -28.84
N ALA A 30 27.43 -1.13 -28.96
CA ALA A 30 28.48 -1.59 -28.08
C ALA A 30 28.08 -1.22 -26.65
N ALA A 31 27.61 -2.21 -25.89
CA ALA A 31 27.27 -2.04 -24.50
C ALA A 31 28.52 -1.57 -23.76
N ARG A 32 28.53 -0.30 -23.34
CA ARG A 32 29.29 0.06 -22.16
C ARG A 32 28.71 -0.78 -21.03
N ALA A 33 29.53 -1.66 -20.47
CA ALA A 33 29.41 -1.91 -19.06
C ALA A 33 29.70 -0.56 -18.38
N ASP A 34 28.64 0.11 -17.94
CA ASP A 34 28.83 1.13 -16.92
C ASP A 34 29.29 0.37 -15.67
N ASP A 35 30.54 0.57 -15.28
CA ASP A 35 31.07 0.15 -13.98
C ASP A 35 30.40 1.01 -12.89
N THR A 36 29.10 0.80 -12.69
CA THR A 36 28.40 1.17 -11.47
C THR A 36 29.03 0.34 -10.35
N ALA A 37 30.07 0.90 -9.73
CA ALA A 37 30.86 0.24 -8.71
C ALA A 37 29.93 -0.47 -7.71
N ALA A 38 29.97 -1.81 -7.71
CA ALA A 38 28.99 -2.63 -7.02
C ALA A 38 28.93 -2.23 -5.55
N VAL A 39 27.81 -1.65 -5.12
CA VAL A 39 27.73 -1.05 -3.79
C VAL A 39 27.85 -2.17 -2.76
N ALA A 40 28.77 -1.99 -1.81
CA ALA A 40 29.08 -3.00 -0.80
C ALA A 40 27.80 -3.51 -0.13
N PRO A 41 27.56 -4.83 -0.08
CA PRO A 41 26.41 -5.38 0.61
C PRO A 41 26.41 -5.03 2.10
N GLU A 42 25.32 -4.44 2.57
CA GLU A 42 25.14 -3.96 3.93
C GLU A 42 23.87 -4.57 4.54
N LEU A 43 23.90 -4.88 5.84
CA LEU A 43 22.80 -5.50 6.58
C LEU A 43 22.82 -5.00 8.02
N VAL A 44 21.72 -4.40 8.45
CA VAL A 44 21.53 -3.84 9.80
C VAL A 44 20.28 -4.47 10.43
N THR A 45 20.47 -5.12 11.58
CA THR A 45 19.40 -5.79 12.33
C THR A 45 19.13 -5.08 13.65
N TYR A 46 17.87 -5.05 14.09
CA TYR A 46 17.44 -4.24 15.23
C TYR A 46 16.94 -5.12 16.39
N PRO A 47 17.48 -4.95 17.62
CA PRO A 47 17.08 -5.75 18.78
C PRO A 47 15.70 -5.32 19.28
N ARG A 48 14.92 -6.27 19.76
CA ARG A 48 13.61 -6.03 20.39
C ARG A 48 13.79 -5.97 21.91
N PRO A 49 13.42 -4.88 22.59
CA PRO A 49 13.54 -4.80 24.05
C PRO A 49 12.83 -5.97 24.75
N SER A 50 13.51 -6.61 25.70
CA SER A 50 13.02 -7.81 26.40
C SER A 50 11.68 -7.63 27.13
N ALA A 51 11.35 -6.38 27.50
CA ALA A 51 10.07 -5.99 28.09
C ALA A 51 8.89 -5.92 27.08
N MET A 52 9.12 -6.18 25.80
CA MET A 52 8.08 -6.32 24.77
C MET A 52 7.68 -7.79 24.57
N PRO A 53 6.46 -8.07 24.09
CA PRO A 53 6.05 -9.41 23.70
C PRO A 53 6.79 -9.90 22.44
N THR A 54 6.75 -11.22 22.21
CA THR A 54 7.24 -11.93 21.02
C THR A 54 6.25 -13.04 20.63
N ASN A 55 6.31 -13.52 19.38
CA ASN A 55 5.62 -14.73 18.93
C ASN A 55 6.64 -15.81 18.60
N THR A 56 6.32 -17.08 18.85
CA THR A 56 7.28 -18.20 18.77
C THR A 56 7.02 -19.14 17.59
N SER A 57 6.19 -18.75 16.62
CA SER A 57 5.86 -19.58 15.46
C SER A 57 6.97 -19.64 14.40
N PHE A 58 7.87 -18.65 14.38
CA PHE A 58 8.94 -18.55 13.38
C PHE A 58 10.30 -18.24 14.00
N ARG A 59 11.37 -18.70 13.34
CA ARG A 59 12.73 -18.16 13.44
C ARG A 59 13.11 -17.60 12.07
N VAL A 60 13.68 -16.41 12.03
CA VAL A 60 14.13 -15.76 10.80
C VAL A 60 15.63 -15.49 10.87
N ARG A 61 16.35 -15.79 9.79
CA ARG A 61 17.77 -15.48 9.63
C ARG A 61 18.02 -14.79 8.29
N VAL A 62 19.02 -13.91 8.24
CA VAL A 62 19.39 -13.13 7.06
C VAL A 62 20.91 -13.04 6.89
N ARG A 63 21.40 -12.97 5.65
CA ARG A 63 22.81 -12.74 5.31
C ARG A 63 22.98 -12.08 3.94
N THR A 64 24.07 -11.33 3.75
CA THR A 64 24.31 -10.51 2.53
C THR A 64 24.92 -11.27 1.34
N ALA A 65 25.34 -12.53 1.51
CA ALA A 65 25.93 -13.34 0.44
C ALA A 65 25.87 -14.84 0.75
N PRO A 66 25.82 -15.70 -0.28
CA PRO A 66 25.98 -17.16 -0.12
C PRO A 66 27.28 -17.52 0.58
N GLY A 67 27.15 -18.22 1.71
CA GLY A 67 28.28 -18.58 2.58
C GLY A 67 28.63 -17.55 3.67
N GLY A 68 27.93 -16.41 3.73
CA GLY A 68 28.05 -15.45 4.83
C GLY A 68 27.46 -15.94 6.16
N GLU A 69 27.86 -15.28 7.25
CA GLU A 69 27.31 -15.45 8.61
C GLU A 69 25.81 -15.14 8.66
N TRP A 70 25.03 -16.02 9.30
CA TRP A 70 23.58 -15.87 9.43
C TRP A 70 23.22 -15.04 10.67
N GLN A 71 22.77 -13.80 10.48
CA GLN A 71 22.22 -12.98 11.55
C GLN A 71 20.76 -13.40 11.83
N THR A 72 20.40 -13.62 13.09
CA THR A 72 19.03 -14.00 13.49
C THR A 72 18.22 -12.75 13.86
N LEU A 73 17.00 -12.63 13.33
CA LEU A 73 16.12 -11.48 13.61
C LEU A 73 15.24 -11.72 14.85
N ASP A 74 15.03 -10.65 15.60
CA ASP A 74 14.16 -10.62 16.77
C ASP A 74 12.67 -10.55 16.34
N ILE A 75 11.82 -11.44 16.86
CA ILE A 75 10.40 -11.51 16.47
C ILE A 75 9.55 -10.62 17.36
N TRP A 76 8.92 -9.61 16.78
CA TRP A 76 7.89 -8.76 17.38
C TRP A 76 6.51 -9.42 17.25
N ARG A 77 5.58 -9.06 18.14
CA ARG A 77 4.21 -9.62 18.18
C ARG A 77 3.14 -8.59 17.80
N PRO A 78 2.85 -8.39 16.51
CA PRO A 78 1.60 -7.78 16.09
C PRO A 78 0.41 -8.62 16.55
N GLN A 79 -0.69 -7.94 16.81
CA GLN A 79 -1.99 -8.53 17.09
C GLN A 79 -2.93 -8.20 15.94
N LEU A 80 -3.82 -9.14 15.62
CA LEU A 80 -4.73 -9.09 14.47
C LEU A 80 -6.17 -9.28 14.92
N GLY A 81 -7.12 -8.56 14.32
CA GLY A 81 -8.54 -8.65 14.64
C GLY A 81 -9.30 -9.69 13.80
N GLU A 82 -10.37 -10.22 14.35
CA GLU A 82 -11.42 -10.90 13.57
C GLU A 82 -12.78 -10.64 14.22
N ILE A 83 -13.68 -9.98 13.49
CA ILE A 83 -15.08 -9.81 13.92
C ILE A 83 -15.89 -11.05 13.51
N ASN A 84 -16.60 -11.65 14.46
CA ASN A 84 -17.66 -12.61 14.17
C ASN A 84 -18.90 -11.86 13.63
N PRO A 85 -19.31 -12.06 12.37
CA PRO A 85 -20.39 -11.28 11.74
C PRO A 85 -21.77 -11.59 12.32
N THR A 86 -21.95 -12.72 13.01
CA THR A 86 -23.23 -13.14 13.60
C THR A 86 -23.46 -12.55 15.00
N THR A 87 -22.39 -12.31 15.76
CA THR A 87 -22.46 -11.84 17.16
C THR A 87 -21.88 -10.44 17.39
N GLY A 88 -21.14 -9.88 16.43
CA GLY A 88 -20.34 -8.67 16.60
C GLY A 88 -19.13 -8.81 17.53
N SER A 89 -18.89 -9.99 18.12
CA SER A 89 -17.78 -10.20 19.05
C SER A 89 -16.45 -10.28 18.29
N SER A 90 -15.48 -9.47 18.71
CA SER A 90 -14.10 -9.51 18.18
C SER A 90 -13.27 -10.60 18.87
N LYS A 91 -12.46 -11.31 18.10
CA LYS A 91 -11.37 -12.19 18.55
C LYS A 91 -10.04 -11.56 18.15
N THR A 92 -9.02 -11.72 19.00
CA THR A 92 -7.66 -11.26 18.71
C THR A 92 -6.73 -12.45 18.52
N TYR A 93 -5.96 -12.44 17.43
CA TYR A 93 -4.86 -13.37 17.17
C TYR A 93 -3.52 -12.68 17.43
N ASN A 94 -2.47 -13.46 17.64
CA ASN A 94 -1.09 -12.99 17.61
C ASN A 94 -0.45 -13.45 16.31
N SER A 95 0.35 -12.59 15.70
CA SER A 95 1.14 -12.92 14.51
C SER A 95 2.61 -12.57 14.74
N SER A 96 3.44 -12.72 13.71
CA SER A 96 4.88 -12.48 13.80
C SER A 96 5.30 -11.31 12.91
N LEU A 97 6.21 -10.47 13.39
CA LEU A 97 6.87 -9.42 12.61
C LEU A 97 8.38 -9.48 12.84
N ALA A 98 9.16 -9.41 11.77
CA ALA A 98 10.59 -9.11 11.82
C ALA A 98 10.90 -7.94 10.88
N TYR A 99 11.95 -7.16 11.18
CA TYR A 99 12.41 -6.10 10.30
C TYR A 99 13.92 -5.90 10.38
N PHE A 100 14.49 -5.48 9.27
CA PHE A 100 15.92 -5.22 9.08
C PHE A 100 16.11 -4.28 7.90
N ASP A 101 17.24 -3.58 7.86
CA ASP A 101 17.61 -2.75 6.72
C ASP A 101 18.76 -3.42 5.94
N PHE A 102 18.76 -3.33 4.60
CA PHE A 102 19.86 -3.85 3.76
C PHE A 102 20.14 -2.98 2.53
N GLN A 103 21.32 -3.20 1.95
CA GLN A 103 21.69 -2.75 0.61
C GLN A 103 22.44 -3.87 -0.13
N GLY A 104 22.24 -3.98 -1.44
CA GLY A 104 22.71 -5.12 -2.24
C GLY A 104 21.67 -6.24 -2.20
N SER A 105 22.14 -7.49 -2.19
CA SER A 105 21.28 -8.67 -2.08
C SER A 105 21.28 -9.23 -0.66
N VAL A 106 20.20 -9.88 -0.25
CA VAL A 106 20.09 -10.60 1.02
C VAL A 106 19.39 -11.94 0.83
N GLU A 107 19.98 -13.02 1.35
CA GLU A 107 19.28 -14.29 1.53
C GLU A 107 18.49 -14.25 2.83
N VAL A 108 17.24 -14.73 2.78
CA VAL A 108 16.32 -14.85 3.91
C VAL A 108 16.03 -16.32 4.13
N GLU A 109 16.24 -16.80 5.36
CA GLU A 109 15.80 -18.11 5.83
C GLU A 109 14.67 -17.93 6.87
N VAL A 110 13.58 -18.66 6.71
CA VAL A 110 12.45 -18.69 7.64
C VAL A 110 12.16 -20.14 8.04
N THR A 111 12.32 -20.47 9.32
CA THR A 111 11.89 -21.78 9.87
C THR A 111 10.54 -21.62 10.56
N TYR A 112 9.54 -22.43 10.20
CA TYR A 112 8.26 -22.52 10.90
C TYR A 112 8.36 -23.50 12.06
N LEU A 113 8.45 -22.97 13.29
CA LEU A 113 8.83 -23.71 14.49
C LEU A 113 7.74 -24.64 15.04
N LYS A 114 6.50 -24.53 14.54
CA LYS A 114 5.40 -25.48 14.84
C LYS A 114 5.49 -26.78 14.04
N GLY A 115 6.23 -26.77 12.93
CA GLY A 115 6.40 -27.91 12.04
C GLY A 115 5.18 -28.20 11.15
N GLY A 116 5.35 -29.17 10.24
CA GLY A 116 4.28 -29.64 9.34
C GLY A 116 4.03 -28.75 8.13
N THR A 117 5.05 -28.06 7.63
CA THR A 117 5.00 -27.22 6.43
C THR A 117 4.70 -28.05 5.18
N THR A 118 3.58 -27.76 4.53
CA THR A 118 3.13 -28.41 3.27
C THR A 118 2.99 -27.42 2.12
N LYS A 119 2.76 -26.13 2.42
CA LYS A 119 2.59 -25.06 1.43
C LYS A 119 3.15 -23.75 1.98
N VAL A 120 3.79 -22.95 1.13
CA VAL A 120 4.32 -21.63 1.47
C VAL A 120 4.00 -20.65 0.35
N ARG A 121 3.67 -19.40 0.70
CA ARG A 121 3.44 -18.29 -0.23
C ARG A 121 4.16 -17.04 0.31
N VAL A 122 4.83 -16.29 -0.56
CA VAL A 122 5.47 -15.01 -0.22
C VAL A 122 4.71 -13.91 -0.95
N ARG A 123 4.00 -13.08 -0.18
CA ARG A 123 3.09 -12.03 -0.67
C ARG A 123 3.73 -10.64 -0.50
N PRO A 124 3.38 -9.63 -1.33
CA PRO A 124 2.52 -9.71 -2.51
C PRO A 124 3.03 -10.65 -3.61
N ASP A 125 2.10 -11.38 -4.24
CA ASP A 125 2.39 -12.27 -5.38
C ASP A 125 2.98 -11.50 -6.57
N SER A 126 2.68 -10.21 -6.67
CA SER A 126 3.20 -9.26 -7.66
C SER A 126 4.73 -9.19 -7.71
N TYR A 127 5.42 -9.60 -6.64
CA TYR A 127 6.86 -9.65 -6.55
C TYR A 127 7.49 -10.90 -7.18
N GLY A 128 6.69 -11.92 -7.52
CA GLY A 128 7.17 -13.16 -8.19
C GLY A 128 8.09 -14.05 -7.35
N ILE A 129 8.14 -13.86 -6.03
CA ILE A 129 9.08 -14.58 -5.14
C ILE A 129 8.62 -16.03 -4.96
N THR A 130 9.30 -16.94 -5.67
CA THR A 130 9.15 -18.38 -5.47
C THR A 130 10.22 -18.86 -4.47
N PRO A 131 9.85 -19.28 -3.25
CA PRO A 131 10.83 -19.76 -2.27
C PRO A 131 11.21 -21.23 -2.48
N GLU A 132 12.42 -21.58 -2.08
CA GLU A 132 12.82 -22.97 -1.87
C GLU A 132 12.30 -23.46 -0.51
N VAL A 133 11.73 -24.67 -0.45
CA VAL A 133 11.16 -25.25 0.78
C VAL A 133 11.84 -26.58 1.10
N GLY A 134 12.60 -26.60 2.19
CA GLY A 134 13.32 -27.76 2.73
C GLY A 134 12.73 -28.19 4.07
N GLY A 135 11.68 -29.01 4.03
CA GLY A 135 10.90 -29.36 5.22
C GLY A 135 10.27 -28.11 5.83
N ASP A 136 10.50 -27.89 7.12
CA ASP A 136 9.97 -26.73 7.86
C ASP A 136 10.81 -25.45 7.73
N THR A 137 11.72 -25.39 6.76
CA THR A 137 12.55 -24.20 6.48
C THR A 137 12.38 -23.75 5.03
N VAL A 138 12.26 -22.43 4.87
CA VAL A 138 11.97 -21.71 3.64
C VAL A 138 13.13 -20.78 3.35
N VAL A 139 13.65 -20.78 2.11
CA VAL A 139 14.75 -19.89 1.70
C VAL A 139 14.35 -19.12 0.45
N PHE A 140 14.63 -17.81 0.42
CA PHE A 140 14.51 -16.97 -0.76
C PHE A 140 15.53 -15.82 -0.71
N THR A 141 15.73 -15.15 -1.85
CA THR A 141 16.64 -13.99 -1.96
C THR A 141 15.84 -12.73 -2.26
N LEU A 142 16.26 -11.60 -1.69
CA LEU A 142 15.77 -10.26 -2.04
C LEU A 142 16.94 -9.43 -2.61
N ASP A 143 16.69 -8.85 -3.77
CA ASP A 143 17.59 -8.01 -4.58
C ASP A 143 17.39 -6.50 -4.34
N GLN A 144 16.22 -6.11 -3.82
CA GLN A 144 15.86 -4.75 -3.44
C GLN A 144 14.94 -4.75 -2.20
N PRO A 145 15.01 -3.71 -1.36
CA PRO A 145 14.10 -3.50 -0.23
C PRO A 145 12.62 -3.53 -0.59
N ARG A 146 11.85 -4.31 0.17
CA ARG A 146 10.39 -4.50 0.03
C ARG A 146 9.79 -5.13 1.30
N ASN A 147 8.51 -4.83 1.58
CA ASN A 147 7.76 -5.41 2.70
C ASN A 147 7.03 -6.68 2.25
N LEU A 148 7.03 -7.75 3.06
CA LEU A 148 6.54 -9.08 2.68
C LEU A 148 5.64 -9.71 3.74
N VAL A 149 4.81 -10.67 3.32
CA VAL A 149 4.17 -11.65 4.19
C VAL A 149 4.55 -13.07 3.74
N VAL A 150 5.17 -13.84 4.62
CA VAL A 150 5.36 -15.29 4.44
C VAL A 150 4.20 -16.01 5.11
N GLN A 151 3.34 -16.61 4.29
CA GLN A 151 2.17 -17.38 4.69
C GLN A 151 2.51 -18.88 4.61
N VAL A 152 2.21 -19.65 5.65
CA VAL A 152 2.48 -21.09 5.73
C VAL A 152 1.16 -21.85 5.90
N ASN A 153 0.99 -22.94 5.16
CA ASN A 153 -0.19 -23.83 5.20
C ASN A 153 -1.54 -23.09 5.05
N ASP A 154 -1.54 -21.99 4.30
CA ASP A 154 -2.66 -21.05 4.14
C ASP A 154 -3.16 -20.35 5.43
N ASP A 155 -2.49 -20.50 6.58
CA ASP A 155 -2.84 -19.78 7.81
C ASP A 155 -2.59 -18.27 7.64
N ILE A 156 -3.68 -17.50 7.67
CA ILE A 156 -3.69 -16.04 7.51
C ILE A 156 -3.40 -15.26 8.79
N PHE A 157 -3.48 -15.88 9.97
CA PHE A 157 -3.29 -15.19 11.26
C PHE A 157 -1.91 -15.47 11.85
N ASP A 158 -1.40 -16.69 11.73
CA ASP A 158 -0.04 -17.04 12.15
C ASP A 158 0.99 -16.89 11.02
N CYS A 159 0.93 -15.76 10.31
CA CYS A 159 1.92 -15.37 9.31
C CYS A 159 3.23 -14.87 9.95
N LEU A 160 4.27 -14.76 9.10
CA LEU A 160 5.40 -13.87 9.33
C LEU A 160 5.30 -12.65 8.40
N HIS A 161 5.26 -11.46 8.98
CA HIS A 161 5.44 -10.20 8.28
C HIS A 161 6.92 -9.82 8.33
N LEU A 162 7.50 -9.39 7.21
CA LEU A 162 8.93 -9.09 7.10
C LEU A 162 9.15 -7.75 6.40
N PHE A 163 9.59 -6.73 7.14
CA PHE A 163 9.94 -5.43 6.56
C PHE A 163 11.44 -5.40 6.27
N ALA A 164 11.81 -5.76 5.03
CA ALA A 164 13.18 -5.72 4.53
C ALA A 164 13.43 -4.34 3.88
N ARG A 165 13.93 -3.39 4.67
CA ARG A 165 13.97 -1.95 4.36
C ARG A 165 15.32 -1.50 3.77
N ALA A 166 15.39 -0.27 3.29
CA ALA A 166 16.62 0.32 2.75
C ALA A 166 17.42 1.05 3.84
N ILE A 167 18.75 0.85 3.88
CA ILE A 167 19.68 1.47 4.85
C ILE A 167 19.36 2.95 5.14
N GLU A 168 19.31 3.29 6.43
CA GLU A 168 19.07 4.64 6.98
C GLU A 168 20.23 5.62 6.72
N LYS A 169 20.35 6.13 5.49
CA LYS A 169 21.44 7.05 5.08
C LYS A 169 21.42 8.45 5.72
N LYS A 170 20.46 8.74 6.62
CA LYS A 170 20.24 10.07 7.25
C LYS A 170 19.79 9.96 8.72
N ARG A 171 20.43 9.09 9.50
CA ARG A 171 20.28 9.07 10.97
C ARG A 171 20.83 10.39 11.56
N PRO A 172 20.07 11.12 12.40
CA PRO A 172 20.56 12.33 13.04
C PRO A 172 21.59 12.02 14.14
N ALA A 173 22.26 13.06 14.64
CA ALA A 173 23.05 12.97 15.86
C ALA A 173 22.13 12.86 17.09
N GLN A 174 22.63 12.26 18.18
CA GLN A 174 21.85 12.08 19.41
C GLN A 174 21.75 13.38 20.23
N ASP A 175 22.69 14.31 20.02
CA ASP A 175 22.81 15.63 20.62
C ASP A 175 22.34 16.77 19.68
N ASP A 176 21.68 16.42 18.56
CA ASP A 176 21.08 17.38 17.65
C ASP A 176 19.95 18.17 18.36
N PRO A 177 20.06 19.52 18.47
CA PRO A 177 19.11 20.32 19.25
C PRO A 177 17.71 20.38 18.64
N ASP A 178 17.52 19.97 17.39
CA ASP A 178 16.23 19.90 16.71
C ASP A 178 15.60 18.50 16.72
N VAL A 179 16.23 17.52 17.41
CA VAL A 179 15.78 16.13 17.47
C VAL A 179 15.40 15.69 18.88
N LEU A 180 14.18 15.16 19.04
CA LEU A 180 13.73 14.43 20.21
C LEU A 180 14.14 12.96 20.06
N TYR A 181 15.38 12.66 20.48
CA TYR A 181 16.03 11.37 20.21
C TYR A 181 15.65 10.28 21.23
N TYR A 182 15.15 9.14 20.75
CA TYR A 182 14.86 7.94 21.54
C TYR A 182 15.72 6.77 21.05
N GLY A 183 16.73 6.39 21.83
CA GLY A 183 17.60 5.23 21.57
C GLY A 183 16.95 3.87 21.89
N PRO A 184 17.65 2.74 21.64
CA PRO A 184 17.12 1.40 21.89
C PRO A 184 16.67 1.20 23.35
N GLY A 185 15.47 0.62 23.55
CA GLY A 185 14.84 0.52 24.87
C GLY A 185 13.34 0.82 24.83
N VAL A 186 12.69 0.90 26.00
CA VAL A 186 11.27 1.24 26.14
C VAL A 186 11.12 2.57 26.85
N HIS A 187 10.38 3.49 26.22
CA HIS A 187 10.18 4.87 26.64
C HIS A 187 8.68 5.17 26.84
N THR A 188 8.39 6.07 27.78
CA THR A 188 7.05 6.47 28.21
C THR A 188 7.04 7.95 28.56
N THR A 189 5.97 8.66 28.25
CA THR A 189 5.67 9.97 28.84
C THR A 189 4.71 9.81 30.03
N ALA A 190 4.54 10.85 30.86
CA ALA A 190 3.78 10.78 32.10
C ALA A 190 2.26 10.64 31.90
N ASP A 191 1.76 11.07 30.74
CA ASP A 191 0.36 11.13 30.31
C ASP A 191 0.05 10.20 29.12
N GLY A 192 1.04 9.49 28.59
CA GLY A 192 0.92 8.69 27.38
C GLY A 192 0.84 9.50 26.08
N THR A 193 1.17 10.80 26.11
CA THR A 193 1.20 11.70 24.94
C THR A 193 2.59 12.32 24.76
N LEU A 194 3.01 12.58 23.52
CA LEU A 194 4.21 13.36 23.20
C LEU A 194 3.83 14.49 22.25
N LEU A 195 3.69 15.71 22.78
CA LEU A 195 3.51 16.93 22.00
C LEU A 195 4.85 17.30 21.31
N VAL A 196 4.84 17.47 19.99
CA VAL A 196 6.05 17.79 19.21
C VAL A 196 5.99 19.24 18.71
N PRO A 197 6.93 20.13 19.11
CA PRO A 197 6.95 21.52 18.66
C PRO A 197 7.30 21.69 17.16
N SER A 198 6.94 22.84 16.59
CA SER A 198 7.41 23.26 15.26
C SER A 198 8.93 23.19 15.13
N GLY A 199 9.41 22.78 13.95
CA GLY A 199 10.83 22.60 13.67
C GLY A 199 11.49 21.36 14.29
N LYS A 200 10.78 20.54 15.09
CA LYS A 200 11.36 19.39 15.79
C LYS A 200 11.02 18.05 15.14
N THR A 201 11.98 17.13 15.16
CA THR A 201 11.81 15.74 14.70
C THR A 201 11.93 14.76 15.86
N VAL A 202 10.92 13.91 16.07
CA VAL A 202 11.04 12.73 16.94
C VAL A 202 11.83 11.65 16.18
N TYR A 203 12.94 11.18 16.74
CA TYR A 203 13.71 10.09 16.13
C TYR A 203 13.62 8.84 17.00
N LEU A 204 12.95 7.80 16.50
CA LEU A 204 12.89 6.49 17.13
C LEU A 204 13.95 5.58 16.51
N ASP A 205 15.06 5.38 17.22
CA ASP A 205 16.17 4.56 16.74
C ASP A 205 15.77 3.08 16.59
N GLY A 206 16.58 2.30 15.87
CA GLY A 206 16.32 0.88 15.67
C GLY A 206 16.30 0.09 16.99
N GLY A 207 15.16 -0.51 17.33
CA GLY A 207 14.94 -1.15 18.64
C GLY A 207 14.49 -0.20 19.76
N ALA A 208 14.25 1.07 19.47
CA ALA A 208 13.51 1.96 20.37
C ALA A 208 12.02 1.63 20.34
N VAL A 209 11.35 1.78 21.48
CA VAL A 209 9.90 1.65 21.62
C VAL A 209 9.36 2.84 22.38
N LEU A 210 8.47 3.61 21.78
CA LEU A 210 7.75 4.70 22.45
C LEU A 210 6.32 4.27 22.73
N LYS A 211 5.92 4.33 24.01
CA LYS A 211 4.57 4.05 24.49
C LYS A 211 3.82 5.36 24.78
N ALA A 212 3.75 6.21 23.76
CA ALA A 212 3.00 7.45 23.79
C ALA A 212 2.43 7.76 22.39
N THR A 213 1.25 8.36 22.32
CA THR A 213 0.71 8.93 21.08
C THR A 213 1.50 10.19 20.74
N VAL A 214 2.03 10.28 19.52
CA VAL A 214 2.84 11.43 19.08
C VAL A 214 1.94 12.45 18.40
N VAL A 215 1.94 13.69 18.88
CA VAL A 215 0.95 14.72 18.51
C VAL A 215 1.64 15.95 17.93
N PHE A 216 1.26 16.27 16.70
CA PHE A 216 1.56 17.51 16.01
C PHE A 216 0.26 18.34 15.98
N ARG A 217 0.14 19.36 16.83
CA ARG A 217 -1.03 20.25 16.92
C ARG A 217 -0.57 21.69 16.81
N ASP A 218 -1.20 22.48 15.93
CA ASP A 218 -0.87 23.90 15.67
C ASP A 218 0.61 24.15 15.27
N VAL A 219 1.28 23.16 14.64
CA VAL A 219 2.72 23.21 14.36
C VAL A 219 3.07 23.16 12.87
N GLU A 220 4.29 23.55 12.56
CA GLU A 220 4.86 23.53 11.21
C GLU A 220 6.30 22.99 11.17
N HIS A 221 6.65 22.34 10.05
CA HIS A 221 8.00 21.81 9.79
C HIS A 221 8.50 20.84 10.87
N ALA A 222 7.64 19.93 11.31
CA ALA A 222 7.94 18.94 12.35
C ALA A 222 7.81 17.50 11.81
N GLY A 223 8.25 16.49 12.55
CA GLY A 223 8.08 15.11 12.10
C GLY A 223 8.46 14.01 13.08
N ILE A 224 8.34 12.76 12.61
CA ILE A 224 8.80 11.55 13.28
C ILE A 224 9.52 10.65 12.27
N ALA A 225 10.66 10.04 12.65
CA ALA A 225 11.48 9.22 11.76
C ALA A 225 12.22 8.09 12.50
N GLY A 226 12.99 7.29 11.75
CA GLY A 226 13.84 6.21 12.26
C GLY A 226 13.32 4.80 11.93
N ARG A 227 13.56 3.84 12.84
CA ARG A 227 13.18 2.42 12.71
C ARG A 227 12.48 1.84 13.95
N GLY A 228 12.33 2.62 15.02
CA GLY A 228 11.66 2.21 16.24
C GLY A 228 10.13 2.09 16.12
N VAL A 229 9.50 1.70 17.23
CA VAL A 229 8.11 1.24 17.27
C VAL A 229 7.26 2.10 18.20
N LEU A 230 6.13 2.62 17.70
CA LEU A 230 5.04 3.16 18.51
C LEU A 230 4.19 1.98 18.97
N ALA A 231 4.11 1.67 20.27
CA ALA A 231 3.54 0.40 20.73
C ALA A 231 2.50 0.55 21.84
N GLY A 232 1.30 -0.01 21.63
CA GLY A 232 0.24 -0.03 22.65
C GLY A 232 -0.23 1.35 23.11
N THR A 233 -0.17 2.34 22.23
CA THR A 233 -0.51 3.74 22.49
C THR A 233 -2.01 3.91 22.77
N ALA A 234 -2.38 4.91 23.59
CA ALA A 234 -3.72 5.01 24.17
C ALA A 234 -4.76 5.73 23.30
N GLY A 235 -4.34 6.67 22.44
CA GLY A 235 -5.18 7.44 21.52
C GLY A 235 -4.58 7.48 20.13
N GLY A 236 -4.38 6.31 19.52
CA GLY A 236 -3.72 6.16 18.22
C GLY A 236 -2.20 6.29 18.25
N GLY A 237 -1.54 6.08 17.11
CA GLY A 237 -0.08 6.16 16.96
C GLY A 237 0.42 7.60 16.83
N VAL A 238 -0.03 8.28 15.78
CA VAL A 238 0.30 9.69 15.48
C VAL A 238 -0.98 10.50 15.22
N LEU A 239 -1.06 11.72 15.76
CA LEU A 239 -2.06 12.72 15.40
C LEU A 239 -1.37 13.92 14.73
N VAL A 240 -1.91 14.39 13.61
CA VAL A 240 -1.53 15.65 12.96
C VAL A 240 -2.79 16.51 12.81
N GLU A 241 -2.85 17.61 13.54
CA GLU A 241 -4.06 18.43 13.72
C GLU A 241 -3.75 19.90 13.46
N SER A 242 -4.50 20.53 12.56
CA SER A 242 -4.39 21.95 12.17
C SER A 242 -2.94 22.40 11.86
N SER A 243 -2.13 21.46 11.34
CA SER A 243 -0.66 21.56 11.23
C SER A 243 -0.19 21.42 9.77
N ARG A 244 1.04 21.88 9.47
CA ARG A 244 1.56 21.87 8.08
C ARG A 244 3.00 21.39 7.94
N ASN A 245 3.33 20.88 6.75
CA ASN A 245 4.68 20.41 6.40
C ASN A 245 5.20 19.36 7.40
N VAL A 246 4.38 18.36 7.73
CA VAL A 246 4.69 17.30 8.71
C VAL A 246 5.14 16.02 8.00
N SER A 247 6.24 15.42 8.46
CA SER A 247 6.78 14.17 7.89
C SER A 247 6.73 12.99 8.87
N ILE A 248 6.19 11.86 8.44
CA ILE A 248 6.14 10.59 9.19
C ILE A 248 6.95 9.54 8.41
N GLY A 249 8.08 9.12 8.96
CA GLY A 249 9.01 8.16 8.36
C GLY A 249 8.73 6.70 8.69
N ALA A 250 9.72 5.83 8.45
CA ALA A 250 9.60 4.38 8.51
C ALA A 250 9.61 3.77 9.93
N VAL A 251 8.90 4.41 10.86
CA VAL A 251 8.54 3.78 12.14
C VAL A 251 7.52 2.65 11.92
N THR A 252 7.17 1.94 12.99
CA THR A 252 6.10 0.93 12.98
C THR A 252 5.12 1.21 14.10
N THR A 253 3.82 1.29 13.81
CA THR A 253 2.76 1.37 14.82
C THR A 253 2.23 -0.04 15.13
N LEU A 254 2.35 -0.47 16.38
CA LEU A 254 2.12 -1.85 16.81
C LEU A 254 1.05 -1.91 17.89
N ASN A 255 -0.12 -2.43 17.52
CA ASN A 255 -1.28 -2.67 18.38
C ASN A 255 -1.79 -1.38 19.07
N PRO A 256 -2.07 -0.30 18.32
CA PRO A 256 -2.56 0.96 18.90
C PRO A 256 -3.96 0.82 19.51
N ASN A 257 -4.46 1.91 20.07
CA ASN A 257 -5.83 2.05 20.55
C ASN A 257 -6.45 3.26 19.84
N GLY A 258 -7.10 3.03 18.70
CA GLY A 258 -7.36 4.07 17.69
C GLY A 258 -6.41 3.95 16.49
N TYR A 259 -6.56 4.91 15.57
CA TYR A 259 -5.80 5.13 14.33
C TYR A 259 -4.29 4.90 14.44
N ALA A 260 -3.65 4.36 13.42
CA ALA A 260 -2.18 4.37 13.36
C ALA A 260 -1.63 5.78 13.04
N VAL A 261 -2.31 6.52 12.16
CA VAL A 261 -2.16 7.97 11.94
C VAL A 261 -3.53 8.61 11.71
N GLN A 262 -3.82 9.70 12.40
CA GLN A 262 -4.98 10.57 12.16
C GLN A 262 -4.49 11.94 11.64
N LEU A 263 -5.01 12.40 10.50
CA LEU A 263 -4.81 13.76 9.99
C LEU A 263 -6.13 14.55 10.06
N GLY A 264 -6.14 15.72 10.69
CA GLY A 264 -7.27 16.65 10.74
C GLY A 264 -6.82 18.07 10.37
N GLU A 265 -7.47 18.69 9.38
CA GLU A 265 -7.15 20.05 8.89
C GLU A 265 -5.66 20.28 8.53
N ALA A 266 -4.96 19.22 8.14
CA ALA A 266 -3.52 19.25 7.90
C ALA A 266 -3.19 19.59 6.43
N THR A 267 -2.02 20.19 6.18
CA THR A 267 -1.56 20.41 4.80
C THR A 267 -0.08 20.11 4.55
N GLY A 268 0.25 19.48 3.42
CA GLY A 268 1.62 19.14 3.07
C GLY A 268 2.20 18.00 3.94
N VAL A 269 1.39 16.99 4.23
CA VAL A 269 1.81 15.84 5.06
C VAL A 269 2.43 14.75 4.18
N THR A 270 3.58 14.22 4.56
CA THR A 270 4.23 13.08 3.88
C THR A 270 4.45 11.92 4.83
N ILE A 271 3.84 10.77 4.53
CA ILE A 271 3.95 9.52 5.28
C ILE A 271 4.71 8.52 4.41
N LYS A 272 5.87 8.02 4.86
CA LYS A 272 6.75 7.17 4.05
C LYS A 272 7.34 5.99 4.81
N GLY A 273 7.09 4.77 4.31
CA GLY A 273 7.67 3.53 4.85
C GLY A 273 7.04 3.03 6.16
N LEU A 274 5.98 3.67 6.64
CA LEU A 274 5.23 3.32 7.86
C LEU A 274 4.68 1.89 7.77
N GLY A 275 4.84 1.11 8.84
CA GLY A 275 4.13 -0.16 9.04
C GLY A 275 3.06 -0.05 10.12
N SER A 276 1.91 -0.71 9.96
CA SER A 276 0.82 -0.73 10.95
C SER A 276 0.25 -2.13 11.19
N PHE A 277 -0.09 -2.41 12.44
CA PHE A 277 -0.82 -3.61 12.87
C PHE A 277 -1.82 -3.30 13.99
N SER A 278 -3.07 -3.76 13.88
CA SER A 278 -4.14 -3.52 14.87
C SER A 278 -5.12 -4.69 15.05
N SER A 279 -5.84 -4.69 16.18
CA SER A 279 -6.74 -5.79 16.57
C SER A 279 -7.96 -5.39 17.40
N LYS A 280 -8.43 -4.15 17.24
CA LYS A 280 -9.53 -3.52 17.98
C LYS A 280 -10.46 -2.81 16.99
N GLY A 281 -11.71 -2.54 17.39
CA GLY A 281 -12.55 -1.60 16.65
C GLY A 281 -11.98 -0.18 16.73
N TRP A 282 -12.17 0.60 15.67
CA TRP A 282 -11.40 1.83 15.37
C TRP A 282 -9.90 1.53 15.33
N GLY A 283 -9.56 0.42 14.68
CA GLY A 283 -8.19 -0.07 14.50
C GLY A 283 -7.55 0.44 13.21
N ASP A 284 -8.02 1.56 12.67
CA ASP A 284 -7.72 2.03 11.32
C ASP A 284 -6.22 2.38 11.13
N GLY A 285 -5.78 2.44 9.87
CA GLY A 285 -4.42 2.72 9.46
C GLY A 285 -4.16 4.22 9.38
N ILE A 286 -4.45 4.83 8.23
CA ILE A 286 -4.28 6.28 8.02
C ILE A 286 -5.63 6.92 7.68
N ASP A 287 -6.10 7.79 8.56
CA ASP A 287 -7.32 8.59 8.39
C ASP A 287 -6.97 10.01 7.97
N VAL A 288 -7.72 10.56 7.02
CA VAL A 288 -7.48 11.87 6.41
C VAL A 288 -8.77 12.70 6.40
N PHE A 289 -8.95 13.56 7.40
CA PHE A 289 -10.09 14.48 7.55
C PHE A 289 -9.70 15.91 7.14
N CYS A 290 -10.53 16.57 6.34
CA CYS A 290 -10.43 17.99 5.94
C CYS A 290 -9.02 18.46 5.51
N SER A 291 -8.23 17.58 4.89
CA SER A 291 -6.78 17.75 4.74
C SER A 291 -6.33 17.86 3.28
N SER A 292 -5.19 18.51 3.04
CA SER A 292 -4.74 18.81 1.67
C SER A 292 -3.27 18.49 1.39
N ASN A 293 -2.97 18.11 0.14
CA ASN A 293 -1.60 17.84 -0.32
C ASN A 293 -0.91 16.75 0.52
N VAL A 294 -1.56 15.60 0.64
CA VAL A 294 -1.12 14.45 1.46
C VAL A 294 -0.50 13.38 0.57
N VAL A 295 0.69 12.90 0.94
CA VAL A 295 1.40 11.82 0.23
C VAL A 295 1.66 10.65 1.18
N ILE A 296 1.20 9.46 0.81
CA ILE A 296 1.38 8.18 1.50
C ILE A 296 2.16 7.26 0.56
N ASP A 297 3.38 6.86 0.93
CA ASP A 297 4.36 6.26 0.01
C ASP A 297 5.10 5.07 0.65
N GLY A 298 4.94 3.86 0.10
CA GLY A 298 5.69 2.69 0.58
C GLY A 298 5.23 2.11 1.92
N VAL A 299 3.95 2.28 2.29
CA VAL A 299 3.43 1.80 3.59
C VAL A 299 3.00 0.33 3.54
N PHE A 300 3.02 -0.32 4.71
CA PHE A 300 2.40 -1.63 4.91
C PHE A 300 1.31 -1.51 5.99
N MET A 301 0.07 -1.81 5.64
CA MET A 301 -1.07 -1.75 6.55
C MET A 301 -1.68 -3.14 6.72
N ARG A 302 -1.79 -3.61 7.96
CA ARG A 302 -2.63 -4.75 8.31
C ARG A 302 -3.52 -4.42 9.49
N ASN A 303 -4.75 -4.00 9.20
CA ASN A 303 -5.60 -3.30 10.16
C ASN A 303 -6.94 -4.02 10.38
N SER A 304 -7.44 -3.94 11.61
CA SER A 304 -8.76 -4.46 12.03
C SER A 304 -9.87 -3.40 11.95
N ASP A 305 -9.69 -2.47 11.03
CA ASP A 305 -10.62 -1.48 10.48
C ASP A 305 -9.91 -0.91 9.22
N ASP A 306 -10.34 0.23 8.68
CA ASP A 306 -9.83 0.74 7.39
C ASP A 306 -8.30 0.86 7.33
N CYS A 307 -7.66 0.40 6.25
CA CYS A 307 -6.21 0.57 6.08
C CYS A 307 -5.85 2.01 5.67
N ILE A 308 -6.65 2.62 4.78
CA ILE A 308 -6.55 4.03 4.37
C ILE A 308 -7.97 4.58 4.23
N ALA A 309 -8.29 5.64 4.98
CA ALA A 309 -9.61 6.26 4.98
C ALA A 309 -9.54 7.76 4.66
N ILE A 310 -10.26 8.20 3.62
CA ILE A 310 -10.27 9.58 3.14
C ILE A 310 -11.66 10.19 3.35
N TYR A 311 -11.74 11.18 4.23
CA TYR A 311 -12.97 11.75 4.78
C TYR A 311 -12.98 13.29 4.64
N THR A 312 -14.11 13.95 4.91
CA THR A 312 -14.14 15.41 5.18
C THR A 312 -14.61 15.67 6.61
N HIS A 313 -15.60 16.53 6.84
CA HIS A 313 -16.03 16.94 8.18
C HIS A 313 -16.30 15.77 9.13
N ARG A 314 -15.63 15.84 10.28
CA ARG A 314 -15.87 15.00 11.44
C ARG A 314 -15.48 15.77 12.69
N TRP A 315 -16.31 15.71 13.72
CA TRP A 315 -16.15 16.49 14.96
C TRP A 315 -15.98 17.99 14.64
N ASP A 316 -14.88 18.61 15.03
CA ASP A 316 -14.61 20.03 14.83
C ASP A 316 -13.67 20.32 13.63
N TYR A 317 -13.43 19.35 12.74
CA TYR A 317 -12.68 19.56 11.49
C TYR A 317 -13.61 19.98 10.35
N TYR A 318 -13.21 20.97 9.53
CA TYR A 318 -14.06 21.49 8.44
C TYR A 318 -13.30 21.69 7.10
N GLY A 319 -13.95 21.35 5.98
CA GLY A 319 -13.48 21.66 4.63
C GLY A 319 -13.20 20.46 3.71
N ASP A 320 -12.92 20.77 2.45
CA ASP A 320 -12.58 19.79 1.40
C ASP A 320 -11.29 19.01 1.73
N THR A 321 -11.31 17.69 1.48
CA THR A 321 -10.08 16.89 1.42
C THR A 321 -9.61 16.79 -0.03
N THR A 322 -8.37 17.22 -0.32
CA THR A 322 -7.91 17.40 -1.70
C THR A 322 -6.43 17.12 -1.95
N ASN A 323 -6.10 16.64 -3.14
CA ASN A 323 -4.73 16.31 -3.55
C ASN A 323 -4.09 15.25 -2.62
N VAL A 324 -4.73 14.09 -2.51
CA VAL A 324 -4.21 12.94 -1.74
C VAL A 324 -3.63 11.90 -2.70
N THR A 325 -2.40 11.45 -2.46
CA THR A 325 -1.73 10.39 -3.23
C THR A 325 -1.30 9.26 -2.32
N VAL A 326 -1.86 8.07 -2.53
CA VAL A 326 -1.44 6.80 -1.92
C VAL A 326 -0.70 5.99 -2.96
N ARG A 327 0.53 5.54 -2.67
CA ARG A 327 1.31 4.77 -3.64
C ARG A 327 2.32 3.77 -3.09
N ASN A 328 2.75 2.84 -3.93
CA ASN A 328 3.81 1.85 -3.68
C ASN A 328 3.56 0.99 -2.41
N SER A 329 2.30 0.74 -2.05
CA SER A 329 1.92 0.29 -0.70
C SER A 329 1.15 -1.02 -0.69
N THR A 330 1.31 -1.80 0.38
CA THR A 330 0.67 -3.11 0.58
C THR A 330 -0.39 -3.02 1.68
N LEU A 331 -1.60 -3.49 1.40
CA LEU A 331 -2.77 -3.33 2.26
C LEU A 331 -3.42 -4.70 2.58
N TRP A 332 -3.83 -4.91 3.82
CA TRP A 332 -4.50 -6.13 4.30
C TRP A 332 -5.58 -5.73 5.32
N ALA A 333 -6.84 -5.66 4.88
CA ALA A 333 -7.95 -5.37 5.79
C ALA A 333 -8.43 -6.67 6.47
N ASP A 334 -8.18 -6.82 7.77
CA ASP A 334 -8.75 -7.90 8.59
C ASP A 334 -10.23 -7.62 8.95
N VAL A 335 -10.66 -6.36 8.84
CA VAL A 335 -12.03 -5.83 8.94
C VAL A 335 -12.11 -4.60 8.02
N ALA A 336 -13.31 -4.23 7.54
CA ALA A 336 -13.56 -3.01 6.77
C ALA A 336 -12.69 -2.93 5.50
N HIS A 337 -12.21 -1.75 5.08
CA HIS A 337 -11.71 -1.52 3.72
C HIS A 337 -10.17 -1.35 3.63
N PRO A 338 -9.51 -1.89 2.59
CA PRO A 338 -8.18 -1.46 2.18
C PRO A 338 -8.13 0.04 1.83
N ILE A 339 -9.13 0.52 1.09
CA ILE A 339 -9.31 1.95 0.73
C ILE A 339 -10.77 2.34 0.91
N ASN A 340 -11.02 3.33 1.78
CA ASN A 340 -12.32 3.97 1.98
C ASN A 340 -12.26 5.46 1.61
N VAL A 341 -13.28 5.97 0.93
CA VAL A 341 -13.42 7.38 0.53
C VAL A 341 -14.88 7.78 0.60
N GLY A 342 -15.23 8.78 1.43
CA GLY A 342 -16.61 9.25 1.58
C GLY A 342 -17.07 9.22 3.03
N THR A 343 -18.18 8.55 3.33
CA THR A 343 -18.79 8.25 4.66
C THR A 343 -19.07 9.40 5.63
N HIS A 344 -18.18 10.39 5.81
CA HIS A 344 -18.30 11.51 6.74
C HIS A 344 -18.06 12.85 6.04
N GLY A 345 -18.97 13.80 6.27
CA GLY A 345 -19.00 15.11 5.64
C GLY A 345 -20.04 16.05 6.26
N ASN A 346 -20.29 17.17 5.60
CA ASN A 346 -21.04 18.29 6.16
C ASN A 346 -22.33 18.62 5.37
N THR A 347 -23.49 18.29 5.92
CA THR A 347 -24.80 18.60 5.29
C THR A 347 -25.09 20.10 5.21
N ASP A 348 -24.70 20.88 6.22
CA ASP A 348 -25.03 22.31 6.29
C ASP A 348 -24.09 23.17 5.40
N ASN A 349 -22.87 22.69 5.15
CA ASN A 349 -21.90 23.29 4.23
C ASN A 349 -21.21 22.22 3.35
N PRO A 350 -21.86 21.73 2.27
CA PRO A 350 -21.43 20.55 1.51
C PRO A 350 -20.02 20.57 0.90
N GLU A 351 -19.17 19.64 1.35
CA GLU A 351 -17.75 19.50 1.01
C GLU A 351 -17.48 18.54 -0.17
N VAL A 352 -16.24 18.54 -0.66
CA VAL A 352 -15.79 17.77 -1.82
C VAL A 352 -14.50 17.01 -1.52
N LEU A 353 -14.48 15.71 -1.81
CA LEU A 353 -13.27 14.89 -1.86
C LEU A 353 -12.75 14.89 -3.30
N LYS A 354 -11.56 15.48 -3.56
CA LYS A 354 -11.11 15.70 -4.94
C LYS A 354 -9.62 15.55 -5.21
N ASN A 355 -9.29 15.14 -6.43
CA ASN A 355 -7.92 14.87 -6.88
C ASN A 355 -7.26 13.81 -5.98
N LEU A 356 -7.84 12.62 -5.96
CA LEU A 356 -7.35 11.46 -5.21
C LEU A 356 -6.60 10.54 -6.18
N THR A 357 -5.46 9.99 -5.77
CA THR A 357 -4.65 9.07 -6.58
C THR A 357 -4.23 7.86 -5.76
N PHE A 358 -4.54 6.67 -6.26
CA PHE A 358 -4.19 5.37 -5.69
C PHE A 358 -3.36 4.62 -6.73
N LYS A 359 -2.02 4.56 -6.56
CA LYS A 359 -1.10 4.06 -7.60
C LYS A 359 -0.07 3.04 -7.14
N ASN A 360 0.14 1.96 -7.89
CA ASN A 360 1.08 0.89 -7.51
C ASN A 360 0.75 0.32 -6.12
N LEU A 361 -0.41 -0.33 -6.00
CA LEU A 361 -0.89 -0.88 -4.73
C LEU A 361 -1.13 -2.39 -4.85
N ASP A 362 -0.74 -3.12 -3.80
CA ASP A 362 -1.04 -4.54 -3.64
C ASP A 362 -2.02 -4.74 -2.47
N ILE A 363 -3.23 -5.19 -2.77
CA ILE A 363 -4.25 -5.53 -1.77
C ILE A 363 -4.21 -7.05 -1.57
N CYS A 364 -3.68 -7.46 -0.41
CA CYS A 364 -3.47 -8.86 -0.06
C CYS A 364 -4.72 -9.52 0.54
N ASP A 365 -5.58 -8.78 1.23
CA ASP A 365 -6.80 -9.34 1.81
C ASP A 365 -7.79 -8.22 2.14
N HIS A 366 -9.06 -8.64 2.22
CA HIS A 366 -10.23 -7.81 2.42
C HIS A 366 -11.31 -8.62 3.13
N ARG A 367 -11.96 -8.02 4.14
CA ARG A 367 -12.99 -8.70 4.95
C ARG A 367 -14.00 -7.72 5.53
N GLU A 368 -14.90 -7.22 4.69
CA GLU A 368 -16.07 -6.44 5.09
C GLU A 368 -17.37 -7.27 4.91
N PRO A 369 -17.94 -7.86 5.98
CA PRO A 369 -19.23 -8.56 5.92
C PRO A 369 -20.45 -7.65 5.71
N GLN A 370 -20.33 -6.33 5.92
CA GLN A 370 -21.45 -5.39 5.79
C GLN A 370 -21.71 -5.05 4.31
N MET A 371 -22.73 -5.68 3.72
CA MET A 371 -23.22 -5.49 2.33
C MET A 371 -23.34 -4.02 1.86
N GLY A 372 -23.47 -3.05 2.78
CA GLY A 372 -23.49 -1.62 2.46
C GLY A 372 -22.13 -0.99 2.08
N TYR A 373 -21.01 -1.69 2.32
CA TYR A 373 -19.66 -1.11 2.39
C TYR A 373 -18.56 -1.94 1.69
N GLN A 374 -18.88 -3.07 1.05
CA GLN A 374 -17.90 -4.15 0.84
C GLN A 374 -16.74 -3.92 -0.17
N GLY A 375 -16.39 -2.70 -0.61
CA GLY A 375 -15.34 -2.50 -1.61
C GLY A 375 -13.91 -2.65 -1.08
N CYS A 376 -13.04 -3.36 -1.80
CA CYS A 376 -11.57 -3.24 -1.62
C CYS A 376 -11.13 -1.79 -1.88
N ILE A 377 -11.74 -1.17 -2.89
CA ILE A 377 -11.80 0.27 -3.12
C ILE A 377 -13.27 0.69 -2.94
N SER A 378 -13.54 1.53 -1.94
CA SER A 378 -14.89 1.95 -1.54
C SER A 378 -15.04 3.46 -1.73
N LEU A 379 -15.96 3.89 -2.60
CA LEU A 379 -16.32 5.28 -2.85
C LEU A 379 -17.77 5.50 -2.41
N ASN A 380 -18.00 6.08 -1.24
CA ASN A 380 -19.28 6.04 -0.54
C ASN A 380 -19.76 7.41 0.02
N PRO A 381 -20.00 8.43 -0.82
CA PRO A 381 -20.36 9.76 -0.35
C PRO A 381 -21.71 9.76 0.37
N GLY A 382 -21.72 10.22 1.61
CA GLY A 382 -22.90 10.63 2.38
C GLY A 382 -22.73 12.09 2.85
N ASP A 383 -23.66 12.59 3.68
CA ASP A 383 -23.60 13.95 4.26
C ASP A 383 -23.38 15.06 3.23
N SER A 384 -24.07 14.98 2.08
CA SER A 384 -23.93 15.89 0.95
C SER A 384 -22.51 15.98 0.35
N ASN A 385 -21.58 15.09 0.68
CA ASN A 385 -20.27 15.07 0.04
C ASN A 385 -20.34 14.74 -1.45
N LEU A 386 -19.42 15.31 -2.21
CA LEU A 386 -19.16 14.96 -3.61
C LEU A 386 -17.77 14.34 -3.71
N ILE A 387 -17.66 13.09 -4.18
CA ILE A 387 -16.37 12.50 -4.57
C ILE A 387 -16.15 12.82 -6.04
N LYS A 388 -14.99 13.37 -6.41
CA LYS A 388 -14.60 13.44 -7.82
C LYS A 388 -13.11 13.45 -8.12
N LYS A 389 -12.73 13.21 -9.37
CA LYS A 389 -11.32 13.17 -9.79
C LYS A 389 -10.54 12.13 -9.00
N VAL A 390 -10.94 10.88 -9.16
CA VAL A 390 -10.31 9.72 -8.52
C VAL A 390 -9.55 8.92 -9.58
N ARG A 391 -8.23 8.88 -9.46
CA ARG A 391 -7.36 8.03 -10.27
C ARG A 391 -6.99 6.78 -9.48
N VAL A 392 -7.36 5.62 -9.99
CA VAL A 392 -6.76 4.34 -9.61
C VAL A 392 -5.86 3.92 -10.77
N GLU A 393 -4.62 3.53 -10.50
CA GLU A 393 -3.67 3.15 -11.54
C GLU A 393 -2.73 2.05 -11.06
N ASP A 394 -2.56 0.97 -11.82
CA ASP A 394 -1.58 -0.07 -11.49
C ASP A 394 -1.84 -0.66 -10.09
N VAL A 395 -2.95 -1.40 -9.94
CA VAL A 395 -3.37 -1.98 -8.65
C VAL A 395 -3.69 -3.47 -8.80
N ARG A 396 -3.15 -4.30 -7.91
CA ARG A 396 -3.47 -5.73 -7.83
C ARG A 396 -4.25 -6.04 -6.57
N ILE A 397 -5.31 -6.82 -6.74
CA ILE A 397 -6.13 -7.36 -5.67
C ILE A 397 -6.01 -8.88 -5.75
N GLU A 398 -5.34 -9.46 -4.77
CA GLU A 398 -5.26 -10.91 -4.61
C GLU A 398 -6.59 -11.46 -4.07
N ASP A 399 -6.72 -12.79 -4.01
CA ASP A 399 -7.90 -13.40 -3.40
C ASP A 399 -7.99 -13.10 -1.90
N PHE A 400 -9.22 -12.84 -1.44
CA PHE A 400 -9.52 -12.26 -0.14
C PHE A 400 -10.67 -12.98 0.56
N ARG A 401 -10.90 -12.71 1.86
CA ARG A 401 -11.90 -13.44 2.65
C ARG A 401 -13.36 -13.06 2.39
N TRP A 402 -13.69 -11.77 2.30
CA TRP A 402 -15.09 -11.33 2.14
C TRP A 402 -15.18 -9.91 1.61
N GLY A 403 -15.75 -9.74 0.41
CA GLY A 403 -16.18 -8.45 -0.08
C GLY A 403 -16.21 -8.37 -1.61
N GLN A 404 -16.07 -7.16 -2.14
CA GLN A 404 -16.19 -6.80 -3.55
C GLN A 404 -14.88 -6.17 -4.02
N VAL A 405 -14.57 -6.29 -5.31
CA VAL A 405 -13.38 -5.65 -5.91
C VAL A 405 -13.50 -4.13 -5.81
N ILE A 406 -14.67 -3.58 -6.14
CA ILE A 406 -15.00 -2.16 -5.99
C ILE A 406 -16.42 -2.03 -5.41
N ASN A 407 -16.63 -1.02 -4.57
CA ASN A 407 -17.96 -0.50 -4.26
C ASN A 407 -18.00 1.00 -4.56
N MET A 408 -18.93 1.44 -5.42
CA MET A 408 -19.23 2.86 -5.61
C MET A 408 -20.70 3.07 -5.29
N LYS A 409 -21.02 3.84 -4.25
CA LYS A 409 -22.39 3.94 -3.76
C LYS A 409 -22.69 5.30 -3.16
N VAL A 410 -23.61 6.04 -3.78
CA VAL A 410 -24.11 7.29 -3.19
C VAL A 410 -25.00 6.93 -2.00
N MET A 411 -24.56 7.31 -0.81
CA MET A 411 -25.06 6.78 0.46
C MET A 411 -25.96 7.75 1.19
N TYR A 412 -26.98 7.20 1.85
CA TYR A 412 -27.66 7.80 2.98
C TYR A 412 -27.90 6.71 4.03
N ASN A 413 -26.91 6.47 4.89
CA ASN A 413 -27.05 5.54 6.02
C ASN A 413 -27.28 6.35 7.29
N THR A 414 -28.50 6.38 7.82
CA THR A 414 -28.89 7.18 9.00
C THR A 414 -28.15 6.82 10.30
N LYS A 415 -27.33 5.75 10.32
CA LYS A 415 -26.39 5.45 11.42
C LYS A 415 -25.17 6.37 11.42
N TYR A 416 -24.75 6.86 10.25
CA TYR A 416 -23.51 7.64 10.05
C TYR A 416 -23.74 8.98 9.36
N ASN A 417 -24.83 9.12 8.60
CA ASN A 417 -25.14 10.27 7.75
C ASN A 417 -26.43 10.98 8.16
N THR A 418 -26.38 12.30 8.03
CA THR A 418 -27.48 13.26 8.19
C THR A 418 -28.17 13.61 6.87
N SER A 419 -27.49 13.44 5.73
CA SER A 419 -28.07 13.55 4.38
C SER A 419 -27.44 12.59 3.37
N VAL A 420 -28.02 12.53 2.16
CA VAL A 420 -27.49 11.78 1.01
C VAL A 420 -26.25 12.47 0.41
N GLY A 421 -25.30 11.71 -0.11
CA GLY A 421 -24.18 12.28 -0.89
C GLY A 421 -24.64 12.93 -2.20
N ARG A 422 -23.87 13.91 -2.69
CA ARG A 422 -24.15 14.61 -3.95
C ARG A 422 -23.84 13.78 -5.20
N GLY A 423 -22.95 12.79 -5.10
CA GLY A 423 -22.61 11.89 -6.20
C GLY A 423 -21.14 11.49 -6.26
N ILE A 424 -20.79 10.73 -7.29
CA ILE A 424 -19.43 10.31 -7.64
C ILE A 424 -19.19 10.71 -9.10
N GLN A 425 -18.09 11.40 -9.42
CA GLN A 425 -17.83 11.96 -10.76
C GLN A 425 -16.36 11.81 -11.18
N ASP A 426 -16.04 11.66 -12.46
CA ASP A 426 -14.65 11.76 -12.97
C ASP A 426 -13.74 10.74 -12.26
N VAL A 427 -13.99 9.45 -12.52
CA VAL A 427 -13.27 8.32 -11.93
C VAL A 427 -12.61 7.51 -13.04
N TYR A 428 -11.28 7.43 -13.02
CA TYR A 428 -10.51 6.69 -14.01
C TYR A 428 -9.68 5.60 -13.33
N ILE A 429 -9.89 4.35 -13.75
CA ILE A 429 -9.29 3.15 -13.19
C ILE A 429 -8.47 2.48 -14.29
N LYS A 430 -7.14 2.58 -14.21
CA LYS A 430 -6.19 1.99 -15.18
C LYS A 430 -5.44 0.81 -14.57
N ASP A 431 -5.22 -0.26 -15.33
CA ASP A 431 -4.38 -1.41 -14.95
C ASP A 431 -4.75 -1.99 -13.57
N LEU A 432 -6.04 -2.21 -13.35
CA LEU A 432 -6.59 -2.86 -12.15
C LEU A 432 -6.78 -4.36 -12.41
N SER A 433 -6.17 -5.21 -11.59
CA SER A 433 -6.34 -6.68 -11.70
C SER A 433 -6.89 -7.31 -10.43
N TYR A 434 -7.94 -8.12 -10.52
CA TYR A 434 -8.34 -9.08 -9.48
C TYR A 434 -8.00 -10.51 -9.88
N THR A 435 -7.41 -11.28 -8.97
CA THR A 435 -7.13 -12.72 -9.14
C THR A 435 -7.57 -13.50 -7.91
N GLY A 436 -8.70 -14.19 -8.00
CA GLY A 436 -9.31 -14.93 -6.89
C GLY A 436 -10.70 -15.50 -7.17
N THR A 437 -11.28 -16.21 -6.19
CA THR A 437 -12.58 -16.87 -6.31
C THR A 437 -13.64 -16.42 -5.29
N HIS A 438 -13.31 -15.50 -4.38
CA HIS A 438 -14.16 -15.12 -3.24
C HIS A 438 -14.81 -13.72 -3.35
N ALA A 439 -14.62 -13.01 -4.48
CA ALA A 439 -15.26 -11.72 -4.71
C ALA A 439 -16.77 -11.84 -4.94
N GLU A 440 -17.54 -11.13 -4.10
CA GLU A 440 -18.95 -10.81 -4.31
C GLU A 440 -19.12 -9.82 -5.48
N PRO A 441 -20.32 -9.78 -6.11
CA PRO A 441 -20.68 -8.79 -7.13
C PRO A 441 -20.31 -7.35 -6.74
N SER A 442 -19.44 -6.70 -7.53
CA SER A 442 -19.11 -5.29 -7.32
C SER A 442 -20.26 -4.39 -7.74
N LEU A 443 -20.57 -3.39 -6.92
CA LEU A 443 -21.80 -2.58 -7.03
C LEU A 443 -21.49 -1.12 -7.35
N PHE A 444 -22.19 -0.57 -8.35
CA PHE A 444 -22.18 0.84 -8.72
C PHE A 444 -23.60 1.41 -8.61
N LEU A 445 -23.89 2.16 -7.54
CA LEU A 445 -25.25 2.56 -7.17
C LEU A 445 -25.35 4.08 -6.95
N GLY A 446 -25.97 4.79 -7.89
CA GLY A 446 -26.49 6.14 -7.64
C GLY A 446 -27.77 6.06 -6.80
N TYR A 447 -28.06 7.10 -6.01
CA TYR A 447 -29.19 7.10 -5.07
C TYR A 447 -30.52 7.49 -5.74
N ASP A 448 -30.50 8.56 -6.54
CA ASP A 448 -31.60 8.98 -7.41
C ASP A 448 -31.06 9.75 -8.63
N ALA A 449 -31.94 10.22 -9.52
CA ALA A 449 -31.61 10.95 -10.75
C ALA A 449 -30.87 12.31 -10.57
N LYS A 450 -30.68 12.79 -9.33
CA LYS A 450 -29.83 13.95 -8.98
C LYS A 450 -28.56 13.56 -8.23
N HIS A 451 -28.52 12.36 -7.67
CA HIS A 451 -27.50 11.85 -6.74
C HIS A 451 -26.82 10.62 -7.36
N GLY A 452 -26.32 10.79 -8.58
CA GLY A 452 -25.82 9.71 -9.44
C GLY A 452 -24.32 9.44 -9.35
N ILE A 453 -23.88 8.48 -10.16
CA ILE A 453 -22.48 8.18 -10.47
C ILE A 453 -22.27 8.51 -11.95
N ASP A 454 -21.31 9.36 -12.29
CA ASP A 454 -21.08 9.81 -13.67
C ASP A 454 -19.60 9.78 -14.05
N ASP A 455 -19.33 9.53 -15.34
CA ASP A 455 -18.00 9.44 -15.93
C ASP A 455 -17.03 8.52 -15.18
N VAL A 456 -17.28 7.21 -15.31
CA VAL A 456 -16.42 6.15 -14.78
C VAL A 456 -15.78 5.40 -15.95
N THR A 457 -14.45 5.50 -16.09
CA THR A 457 -13.71 4.81 -17.15
C THR A 457 -12.77 3.77 -16.56
N PHE A 458 -12.96 2.51 -16.97
CA PHE A 458 -12.00 1.43 -16.78
C PHE A 458 -11.12 1.30 -18.02
N GLU A 459 -9.80 1.29 -17.82
CA GLU A 459 -8.80 0.98 -18.84
C GLU A 459 -8.01 -0.26 -18.38
N ASN A 460 -8.01 -1.32 -19.20
CA ASN A 460 -7.28 -2.57 -18.89
C ASN A 460 -7.66 -3.16 -17.51
N LEU A 461 -8.97 -3.23 -17.23
CA LEU A 461 -9.49 -4.02 -16.11
C LEU A 461 -9.30 -5.51 -16.40
N VAL A 462 -8.63 -6.24 -15.50
CA VAL A 462 -8.39 -7.68 -15.61
C VAL A 462 -9.06 -8.41 -14.45
N VAL A 463 -9.96 -9.35 -14.75
CA VAL A 463 -10.62 -10.19 -13.73
C VAL A 463 -10.32 -11.65 -14.05
N ASN A 464 -9.52 -12.32 -13.22
CA ASN A 464 -9.12 -13.73 -13.41
C ASN A 464 -8.55 -14.03 -14.81
N GLY A 465 -7.74 -13.10 -15.35
CA GLY A 465 -7.13 -13.19 -16.68
C GLY A 465 -8.03 -12.73 -17.84
N LEU A 466 -9.30 -12.39 -17.59
CA LEU A 466 -10.20 -11.79 -18.58
C LEU A 466 -9.99 -10.27 -18.61
N VAL A 467 -9.54 -9.73 -19.75
CA VAL A 467 -9.59 -8.28 -20.01
C VAL A 467 -11.04 -7.87 -20.26
N VAL A 468 -11.56 -6.95 -19.46
CA VAL A 468 -12.95 -6.47 -19.50
C VAL A 468 -13.01 -5.20 -20.36
N ALA A 469 -13.73 -5.27 -21.48
CA ALA A 469 -13.87 -4.16 -22.44
C ALA A 469 -15.23 -4.16 -23.13
N ASP A 470 -15.73 -3.00 -23.53
CA ASP A 470 -17.02 -2.86 -24.20
C ASP A 470 -17.04 -3.53 -25.58
N SER A 471 -15.89 -3.58 -26.26
CA SER A 471 -15.64 -4.28 -27.53
C SER A 471 -15.44 -5.80 -27.39
N MET A 472 -15.33 -6.34 -26.17
CA MET A 472 -15.09 -7.78 -25.97
C MET A 472 -16.25 -8.63 -26.51
N LYS A 473 -15.95 -9.84 -26.96
CA LYS A 473 -16.97 -10.78 -27.48
C LYS A 473 -17.89 -11.28 -26.35
N LYS A 474 -19.10 -10.72 -26.28
CA LYS A 474 -20.20 -11.11 -25.38
C LYS A 474 -21.53 -11.25 -26.15
N PRO A 475 -22.59 -11.86 -25.58
CA PRO A 475 -23.93 -11.83 -26.18
C PRO A 475 -24.43 -10.40 -26.40
N THR A 476 -25.18 -10.14 -27.47
CA THR A 476 -25.59 -8.76 -27.85
C THR A 476 -26.64 -8.13 -26.92
N TRP A 477 -27.10 -8.88 -25.92
CA TRP A 477 -28.03 -8.42 -24.89
C TRP A 477 -27.41 -8.45 -23.48
N TYR A 478 -26.10 -8.71 -23.38
CA TYR A 478 -25.34 -8.61 -22.13
C TYR A 478 -24.68 -7.23 -22.02
N LEU A 479 -24.71 -6.69 -20.80
CA LEU A 479 -23.86 -5.58 -20.38
C LEU A 479 -22.41 -6.08 -20.27
N THR A 480 -21.44 -5.18 -20.32
CA THR A 480 -20.02 -5.56 -20.11
C THR A 480 -19.79 -6.11 -18.71
N THR A 481 -20.48 -5.55 -17.71
CA THR A 481 -20.44 -6.00 -16.31
C THR A 481 -20.98 -7.40 -16.07
N ASP A 482 -21.89 -7.90 -16.92
CA ASP A 482 -22.43 -9.28 -16.80
C ASP A 482 -21.34 -10.33 -16.99
N THR A 483 -20.27 -10.00 -17.73
CA THR A 483 -19.13 -10.91 -17.97
C THR A 483 -18.30 -11.20 -16.70
N VAL A 484 -18.42 -10.35 -15.68
CA VAL A 484 -17.72 -10.44 -14.38
C VAL A 484 -18.69 -10.40 -13.18
N GLN A 485 -19.99 -10.55 -13.43
CA GLN A 485 -21.07 -10.49 -12.43
C GLN A 485 -21.07 -9.21 -11.59
N TRP A 486 -20.81 -8.05 -12.20
CA TRP A 486 -20.93 -6.75 -11.55
C TRP A 486 -22.28 -6.10 -11.87
N TYR A 487 -22.80 -5.24 -10.98
CA TYR A 487 -24.11 -4.61 -11.14
C TYR A 487 -24.04 -3.08 -11.03
N TYR A 488 -24.77 -2.40 -11.91
CA TYR A 488 -25.03 -0.97 -11.80
C TYR A 488 -26.52 -0.64 -12.02
N ASN A 489 -26.99 0.44 -11.41
CA ASN A 489 -28.39 0.89 -11.53
C ASN A 489 -28.58 2.03 -12.54
N GLU A 490 -29.83 2.43 -12.77
CA GLU A 490 -30.24 3.47 -13.72
C GLU A 490 -29.77 4.90 -13.36
N HIS A 491 -28.96 5.04 -12.31
CA HIS A 491 -28.36 6.29 -11.85
C HIS A 491 -26.83 6.30 -12.01
N VAL A 492 -26.29 5.39 -12.83
CA VAL A 492 -24.91 5.38 -13.29
C VAL A 492 -24.85 5.77 -14.79
N THR A 493 -24.14 6.84 -15.13
CA THR A 493 -23.98 7.34 -16.51
C THR A 493 -22.53 7.38 -16.95
N ASN A 494 -22.31 7.32 -18.26
CA ASN A 494 -20.98 7.40 -18.91
C ASN A 494 -19.94 6.36 -18.41
N LEU A 495 -20.41 5.24 -17.85
CA LEU A 495 -19.59 4.07 -17.50
C LEU A 495 -19.03 3.42 -18.78
N ARG A 496 -17.71 3.21 -18.81
CA ARG A 496 -16.95 2.74 -19.99
C ARG A 496 -15.88 1.71 -19.60
N PHE A 497 -15.66 0.71 -20.44
CA PHE A 497 -14.61 -0.31 -20.30
C PHE A 497 -13.78 -0.38 -21.58
N LEU A 498 -12.50 -0.05 -21.50
CA LEU A 498 -11.59 0.07 -22.63
C LEU A 498 -10.39 -0.87 -22.49
N THR A 499 -9.94 -1.45 -23.60
CA THR A 499 -8.55 -1.93 -23.69
C THR A 499 -7.58 -0.75 -23.77
N THR A 500 -6.31 -0.96 -23.43
CA THR A 500 -5.25 0.07 -23.53
C THR A 500 -5.20 0.70 -24.92
N ALA A 501 -5.31 -0.09 -25.98
CA ALA A 501 -5.25 0.39 -27.36
C ALA A 501 -6.46 1.28 -27.74
N GLU A 502 -7.63 1.05 -27.15
CA GLU A 502 -8.82 1.90 -27.36
C GLU A 502 -8.71 3.22 -26.59
N ALA A 503 -8.16 3.18 -25.36
CA ALA A 503 -7.86 4.38 -24.59
C ALA A 503 -6.77 5.25 -25.26
N GLU A 504 -5.71 4.62 -25.77
CA GLU A 504 -4.66 5.30 -26.56
C GLU A 504 -5.22 5.94 -27.83
N ALA A 505 -6.10 5.23 -28.56
CA ALA A 505 -6.74 5.76 -29.75
C ALA A 505 -7.68 6.95 -29.43
N ALA A 506 -8.46 6.86 -28.35
CA ALA A 506 -9.34 7.93 -27.90
C ALA A 506 -8.60 9.15 -27.30
N ALA A 507 -7.37 8.96 -26.81
CA ALA A 507 -6.51 10.06 -26.34
C ALA A 507 -5.75 10.76 -27.50
N ALA A 508 -5.78 10.19 -28.70
CA ALA A 508 -5.12 10.72 -29.90
C ALA A 508 -6.07 11.44 -30.88
N SER A 509 -7.36 11.55 -30.55
CA SER A 509 -8.43 12.15 -31.37
C SER A 509 -8.98 13.46 -30.79
#